data_AF-A0AAW9KZZ5-F1
#
_entry.id   AF-A0AAW9KZZ5-F1
#
_cell.length_a   1.000
_cell.length_b   1.000
_cell.length_c   1.000
_cell.angle_alpha   90.00
_cell.angle_beta   90.00
_cell.angle_gamma   90.00
#
_symmetry.space_group_name_H-M   'P 1'
#
loop_
_entity.id
_entity.type
_entity.pdbx_description
1 polymer ?
#
loop_
_entity_poly.entity_id
_entity_poly.type
_entity_poly.pdbx_seq_one_letter_code
_entity_poly.pdbx_strand_id
1 'polypeptide(L)' 'MSNPDGQTTDASELAPEQRLEPPNTRHITAGIVTINNMETLRACVAYENANQNRTQILRRLKWKAEELREDKK' A
#
# COMPACT_ATOMS: atom_id res chain seq x y z
N MET A 1 30.99 -12.92 -1.42
CA MET A 1 29.74 -13.28 -2.10
C MET A 1 28.64 -12.44 -1.48
N SER A 2 27.98 -11.60 -2.27
CA SER A 2 26.95 -10.65 -1.82
C SER A 2 25.62 -11.37 -1.69
N ASN A 3 25.11 -11.50 -0.47
CA ASN A 3 23.70 -11.76 -0.24
C ASN A 3 23.12 -10.51 0.45
N PRO A 4 22.40 -9.63 -0.26
CA PRO A 4 21.57 -8.63 0.38
C PRO A 4 20.10 -9.07 0.29
N ASP A 5 19.78 -10.27 0.74
CA ASP A 5 18.38 -10.66 1.02
C ASP A 5 18.10 -10.33 2.50
N GLY A 6 18.23 -9.04 2.79
CA GLY A 6 17.97 -8.43 4.09
C GLY A 6 17.14 -7.17 3.91
N GLN A 7 16.35 -7.08 2.84
CA GLN A 7 15.40 -6.00 2.64
C GLN A 7 14.13 -6.33 3.45
N THR A 8 14.27 -6.35 4.78
CA THR A 8 13.19 -5.93 5.67
C THR A 8 12.90 -4.48 5.35
N THR A 9 12.20 -4.26 4.23
CA THR A 9 11.62 -2.98 3.91
C THR A 9 10.55 -2.83 4.96
N ASP A 10 10.79 -1.96 5.93
CA ASP A 10 9.77 -1.49 6.84
C ASP A 10 8.67 -0.86 5.99
N ALA A 11 7.73 -1.70 5.57
CA ALA A 11 6.64 -1.28 4.70
C ALA A 11 5.63 -0.42 5.46
N SER A 12 5.88 -0.16 6.76
CA SER A 12 5.18 0.84 7.57
C SER A 12 5.71 2.25 7.30
N GLU A 13 7.00 2.42 6.97
CA GLU A 13 7.65 3.72 6.69
C GLU A 13 7.61 4.18 5.22
N LEU A 14 7.25 3.33 4.27
CA LEU A 14 7.23 3.72 2.85
C LEU A 14 6.27 4.90 2.59
N ALA A 15 6.58 5.76 1.62
CA ALA A 15 5.66 6.78 1.14
C ALA A 15 4.56 6.16 0.23
N PRO A 16 3.40 6.82 0.02
CA PRO A 16 2.35 6.32 -0.87
C PRO A 16 2.87 6.02 -2.29
N GLU A 17 3.75 6.87 -2.78
CA GLU A 17 4.45 6.76 -4.07
C GLU A 17 5.24 5.45 -4.15
N GLN A 18 6.09 5.17 -3.16
CA GLN A 18 6.92 3.97 -3.15
C GLN A 18 6.12 2.66 -3.02
N ARG A 19 4.89 2.74 -2.49
CA ARG A 19 3.96 1.60 -2.45
C ARG A 19 3.23 1.36 -3.76
N LEU A 20 2.97 2.41 -4.55
CA LEU A 20 2.09 2.36 -5.73
C LEU A 20 2.85 2.44 -7.07
N GLU A 21 4.08 2.95 -7.08
CA GLU A 21 4.96 3.02 -8.24
C GLU A 21 5.48 1.67 -8.79
N PRO A 22 5.65 0.58 -8.01
CA PRO A 22 6.25 -0.63 -8.57
C PRO A 22 5.42 -1.20 -9.74
N PRO A 23 6.04 -1.56 -10.87
CA PRO A 23 5.33 -2.16 -12.01
C PRO A 23 4.75 -3.54 -11.69
N ASN A 24 5.16 -4.14 -10.57
CA ASN A 24 4.67 -5.43 -10.09
C ASN A 24 3.49 -5.24 -9.12
N THR A 25 2.32 -5.72 -9.54
CA THR A 25 1.09 -5.76 -8.73
C THR A 25 1.26 -6.47 -7.38
N ARG A 26 2.20 -7.41 -7.27
CA ARG A 26 2.52 -8.08 -5.99
C ARG A 26 3.13 -7.12 -4.96
N HIS A 27 4.02 -6.23 -5.38
CA HIS A 27 4.64 -5.25 -4.48
C HIS A 27 3.64 -4.16 -4.07
N ILE A 28 2.76 -3.76 -4.99
CA ILE A 28 1.64 -2.87 -4.66
C ILE A 28 0.74 -3.49 -3.60
N THR A 29 0.39 -4.77 -3.78
CA THR A 29 -0.48 -5.47 -2.83
C THR A 29 0.19 -5.59 -1.45
N ALA A 30 1.48 -5.93 -1.41
CA ALA A 30 2.25 -5.99 -0.17
C ALA A 30 2.32 -4.62 0.53
N GLY A 31 2.57 -3.54 -0.23
CA GLY A 31 2.56 -2.18 0.29
C GLY A 31 1.20 -1.75 0.84
N ILE A 32 0.10 -2.18 0.24
CA ILE A 32 -1.26 -1.90 0.76
C ILE A 32 -1.54 -2.67 2.04
N VAL A 33 -1.13 -3.95 2.11
CA VAL A 33 -1.38 -4.80 3.28
C VAL A 33 -0.67 -4.29 4.52
N THR A 34 0.47 -3.61 4.37
CA THR A 34 1.24 -3.05 5.49
C THR A 34 0.73 -1.70 5.98
N ILE A 35 -0.28 -1.11 5.32
CA ILE A 35 -0.92 0.13 5.77
C ILE A 35 -1.78 -0.17 6.99
N ASN A 36 -1.35 0.33 8.15
CA ASN A 36 -2.03 0.13 9.43
C ASN A 36 -2.80 1.38 9.92
N ASN A 37 -2.84 2.43 9.11
CA ASN A 37 -3.40 3.73 9.46
C ASN A 37 -4.28 4.29 8.32
N MET A 38 -5.42 4.87 8.73
CA MET A 38 -6.39 5.43 7.79
C MET A 38 -5.88 6.66 7.02
N GLU A 39 -4.91 7.39 7.60
CA GLU A 39 -4.30 8.56 6.98
C GLU A 39 -3.46 8.18 5.75
N THR A 40 -2.53 7.22 5.90
CA THR A 40 -1.72 6.73 4.77
C THR A 40 -2.59 6.02 3.73
N LEU A 41 -3.66 5.33 4.15
CA LEU A 41 -4.61 4.74 3.21
C LEU A 41 -5.28 5.81 2.34
N ARG A 42 -5.73 6.92 2.93
CA ARG A 42 -6.31 8.05 2.20
C ARG A 42 -5.29 8.70 1.25
N ALA A 43 -4.04 8.85 1.69
CA ALA A 43 -2.98 9.36 0.83
C ALA A 43 -2.73 8.46 -0.38
N CYS A 44 -2.75 7.12 -0.18
CA CYS A 44 -2.64 6.14 -1.27
C CYS A 44 -3.83 6.23 -2.24
N VAL A 45 -5.06 6.40 -1.74
CA VAL A 45 -6.25 6.59 -2.58
C VAL A 45 -6.14 7.88 -3.39
N ALA A 46 -5.76 9.00 -2.78
CA ALA A 46 -5.62 10.28 -3.46
C ALA A 46 -4.54 10.22 -4.54
N TYR A 47 -3.40 9.62 -4.23
CA TYR A 47 -2.29 9.42 -5.17
C TYR A 47 -2.70 8.54 -6.37
N GLU A 48 -3.35 7.40 -6.11
CA GLU A 48 -3.81 6.51 -7.18
C GLU A 48 -4.85 7.21 -8.07
N ASN A 49 -5.78 7.95 -7.47
CA ASN A 49 -6.84 8.68 -8.18
C ASN A 49 -6.27 9.85 -9.01
N ALA A 50 -5.16 10.44 -8.61
CA ALA A 50 -4.48 11.52 -9.33
C ALA A 50 -3.52 11.04 -10.44
N ASN A 51 -2.98 9.82 -10.34
CA ASN A 51 -1.97 9.32 -11.28
C ASN A 51 -2.57 8.41 -12.36
N GLN A 52 -2.88 7.15 -12.01
CA GLN A 52 -3.22 6.11 -12.99
C GLN A 52 -4.64 5.55 -12.83
N ASN A 53 -5.31 5.91 -11.73
CA ASN A 53 -6.69 5.58 -11.41
C ASN A 53 -7.01 4.10 -11.64
N ARG A 54 -6.10 3.21 -11.23
CA ARG A 54 -6.24 1.77 -11.41
C ARG A 54 -7.31 1.27 -10.44
N THR A 55 -8.48 0.97 -10.99
CA THR A 55 -9.66 0.50 -10.22
C THR A 55 -9.40 -0.75 -9.40
N GLN A 56 -8.48 -1.64 -9.81
CA GLN A 56 -8.10 -2.83 -9.04
C GLN A 56 -7.39 -2.48 -7.73
N ILE A 57 -6.52 -1.45 -7.76
CA ILE A 57 -5.79 -0.96 -6.60
C ILE A 57 -6.75 -0.24 -5.65
N LEU A 58 -7.62 0.61 -6.19
CA LEU A 58 -8.65 1.31 -5.40
C LEU A 58 -9.59 0.33 -4.68
N ARG A 59 -9.95 -0.79 -5.33
CA ARG A 59 -10.75 -1.85 -4.69
C ARG A 59 -9.98 -2.50 -3.52
N ARG A 60 -8.68 -2.71 -3.66
CA ARG A 60 -7.82 -3.26 -2.60
C ARG A 60 -7.67 -2.30 -1.42
N LEU A 61 -7.46 -1.01 -1.70
CA LEU A 61 -7.43 0.05 -0.69
C LEU A 61 -8.76 0.13 0.07
N LYS A 62 -9.90 -0.03 -0.63
CA LYS A 62 -11.21 -0.07 0.02
C LYS A 62 -11.34 -1.25 1.00
N TRP A 63 -10.94 -2.45 0.59
CA TRP A 63 -10.96 -3.62 1.49
C TRP A 63 -10.06 -3.42 2.71
N LYS A 64 -8.87 -2.87 2.53
CA LYS A 64 -7.97 -2.56 3.66
C LYS A 64 -8.59 -1.53 4.62
N ALA A 65 -9.34 -0.56 4.09
CA ALA A 65 -10.06 0.41 4.92
C ALA A 65 -11.22 -0.20 5.71
N GLU A 66 -11.89 -1.20 5.14
CA GLU A 66 -12.93 -1.98 5.83
C GLU A 66 -12.29 -2.85 6.94
N GLU A 67 -11.21 -3.55 6.63
CA GLU A 67 -10.42 -4.33 7.61
C GLU A 67 -9.97 -3.47 8.80
N LEU A 68 -9.35 -2.31 8.55
CA LEU A 68 -8.93 -1.38 9.59
C LEU A 68 -10.08 -0.80 10.44
N ARG A 69 -11.32 -0.79 9.92
CA ARG A 69 -12.50 -0.36 10.68
C ARG A 69 -13.05 -1.48 11.55
N GLU A 70 -13.03 -2.72 11.05
CA GLU A 70 -13.47 -3.89 11.80
C GLU A 70 -12.45 -4.28 12.89
N ASP A 71 -11.14 -4.17 12.63
CA ASP A 71 -10.08 -4.43 13.63
C ASP A 71 -10.09 -3.44 14.82
N LYS A 72 -10.71 -2.26 14.64
CA LYS A 72 -10.83 -1.24 15.70
C LYS A 72 -12.10 -1.41 16.56
N LYS A 73 -12.88 -2.47 16.35
CA LYS A 73 -14.17 -2.71 17.02
C LYS A 73 -14.05 -3.80 18.07
#